data_AF-A0A1B8VXR0-F1
#
_entry.id   AF-A0A1B8VXR0-F1
#
_cell.length_a   1.000
_cell.length_b   1.000
_cell.length_c   1.000
_cell.angle_alpha   90.00
_cell.angle_beta   90.00
_cell.angle_gamma   90.00
#
_symmetry.space_group_name_H-M   'P 1'
#
loop_
_entity.id
_entity.type
_entity.pdbx_description
1 polymer ?
#
loop_
_entity_poly.entity_id
_entity_poly.type
_entity_poly.pdbx_seq_one_letter_code
_entity_poly.pdbx_strand_id
1 'polypeptide(L)'
;MEGLSGNQTKLQSAVMCGITTRKTGMDHFMEFPDRNSIEELSEFTYKVLFCYMCTVMEYKVKILREYETYCYQVIYYLVQNENQAVIATRQVLLLIYDNNSFFSMSDIMKRKEIRGIAIKRAIQVLSGKDS
;
A
#
# COMPACT_ATOMS: atom_id res chain seq x y z
N MET A 1 -5.05 -1.21 -46.96
CA MET A 1 -4.88 0.24 -47.13
C MET A 1 -5.79 0.91 -46.12
N GLU A 2 -5.20 1.75 -45.26
CA GLU A 2 -5.83 2.81 -44.43
C GLU A 2 -6.82 2.32 -43.35
N GLY A 3 -6.83 2.79 -42.10
CA GLY A 3 -6.18 3.94 -41.48
C GLY A 3 -6.40 3.93 -39.95
N LEU A 4 -5.90 5.00 -39.34
CA LEU A 4 -5.64 5.22 -37.92
C LEU A 4 -6.89 5.46 -37.05
N SER A 5 -6.64 5.44 -35.73
CA SER A 5 -7.07 6.47 -34.76
C SER A 5 -8.28 6.18 -33.88
N GLY A 6 -8.08 6.35 -32.57
CA GLY A 6 -8.99 7.22 -31.82
C GLY A 6 -9.59 6.65 -30.54
N ASN A 7 -8.86 6.82 -29.45
CA ASN A 7 -9.38 6.93 -28.08
C ASN A 7 -10.67 7.76 -28.00
N GLN A 8 -11.60 7.38 -27.10
CA GLN A 8 -12.27 8.28 -26.12
C GLN A 8 -13.50 7.59 -25.50
N THR A 9 -13.27 6.79 -24.45
CA THR A 9 -14.34 6.39 -23.53
C THR A 9 -14.44 7.42 -22.42
N LYS A 10 -15.40 8.34 -22.59
CA LYS A 10 -16.28 8.91 -21.56
C LYS A 10 -15.68 9.06 -20.15
N LEU A 11 -14.92 10.13 -19.97
CA LEU A 11 -15.03 10.94 -18.76
C LEU A 11 -16.44 11.52 -18.73
N GLN A 12 -17.21 11.30 -17.66
CA GLN A 12 -18.12 12.27 -17.01
C GLN A 12 -18.92 11.60 -15.89
N SER A 13 -18.43 11.77 -14.67
CA SER A 13 -19.14 11.69 -13.39
C SER A 13 -18.18 12.36 -12.39
N ALA A 14 -18.05 13.69 -12.37
CA ALA A 14 -19.00 14.65 -11.79
C ALA A 14 -19.33 14.34 -10.32
N VAL A 15 -18.30 14.35 -9.46
CA VAL A 15 -18.49 14.68 -8.04
C VAL A 15 -18.01 16.12 -7.84
N MET A 16 -18.98 16.92 -7.43
CA MET A 16 -18.94 18.35 -7.22
C MET A 16 -17.94 18.76 -6.14
N CYS A 17 -17.02 19.66 -6.47
CA CYS A 17 -16.52 20.64 -5.51
C CYS A 17 -16.69 22.02 -6.17
N GLY A 18 -17.59 22.81 -5.60
CA GLY A 18 -18.09 24.04 -6.21
C GLY A 18 -17.04 25.14 -6.26
N ILE A 19 -16.78 25.64 -7.46
CA ILE A 19 -16.28 27.00 -7.66
C ILE A 19 -17.12 27.62 -8.79
N THR A 20 -18.17 28.34 -8.39
CA THR A 20 -19.02 29.14 -9.27
C THR A 20 -18.31 30.47 -9.57
N THR A 21 -17.59 30.57 -10.70
CA THR A 21 -17.15 31.88 -11.20
C THR A 21 -18.24 32.48 -12.09
N ARG A 22 -18.97 33.46 -11.55
CA ARG A 22 -19.81 34.38 -12.34
C ARG A 22 -18.90 35.20 -13.27
N LYS A 23 -19.21 35.17 -14.57
CA LYS A 23 -18.61 36.05 -15.58
C LYS A 23 -19.30 37.42 -15.59
N THR A 24 -18.57 38.45 -15.18
CA THR A 24 -18.74 39.87 -15.56
C THR A 24 -17.30 40.41 -15.59
N GLY A 25 -16.69 40.70 -16.73
CA GLY A 25 -16.88 41.96 -17.45
C GLY A 25 -15.95 43.04 -16.87
N MET A 26 -14.90 43.39 -17.64
CA MET A 26 -14.00 44.56 -17.53
C MET A 26 -12.81 44.52 -16.55
N ASP A 27 -11.61 44.57 -17.16
CA ASP A 27 -10.52 45.51 -16.89
C ASP A 27 -10.24 45.94 -15.44
N HIS A 28 -9.58 45.10 -14.63
CA HIS A 28 -8.65 45.62 -13.61
C HIS A 28 -7.78 44.52 -12.98
N PHE A 29 -6.49 44.85 -12.89
CA PHE A 29 -5.55 44.48 -11.83
C PHE A 29 -5.26 42.99 -11.59
N MET A 30 -4.02 42.58 -11.91
CA MET A 30 -3.39 41.41 -11.27
C MET A 30 -3.25 41.70 -9.77
N GLU A 31 -4.19 41.22 -8.97
CA GLU A 31 -3.92 40.98 -7.55
C GLU A 31 -3.25 39.61 -7.43
N PHE A 32 -1.95 39.63 -7.11
CA PHE A 32 -1.26 38.46 -6.58
C PHE A 32 -1.95 38.07 -5.27
N PRO A 33 -2.32 36.79 -5.08
CA PRO A 33 -2.90 36.35 -3.82
C PRO A 33 -1.86 36.48 -2.70
N ASP A 34 -2.38 36.96 -1.58
CA ASP A 34 -1.73 37.28 -0.32
C ASP A 34 -0.80 36.15 0.19
N ARG A 35 0.27 36.52 0.91
CA ARG A 35 1.27 35.58 1.49
C ARG A 35 0.68 34.59 2.49
N ASN A 36 -0.60 34.74 2.85
CA ASN A 36 -1.33 33.89 3.78
C ASN A 36 -1.91 32.61 3.13
N SER A 37 -1.78 32.40 1.82
CA SER A 37 -2.31 31.22 1.11
C SER A 37 -1.36 30.01 1.07
N ILE A 38 -0.16 30.09 1.64
CA ILE A 38 0.84 29.00 1.60
C ILE A 38 0.63 28.02 2.77
N GLU A 39 0.04 28.44 3.89
CA GLU A 39 -0.24 27.56 5.04
C GLU A 39 -1.42 26.60 4.79
N GLU A 40 -2.49 27.06 4.12
CA GLU A 40 -3.65 26.21 3.78
C GLU A 40 -3.32 25.13 2.74
N LEU A 41 -2.38 25.39 1.83
CA LEU A 41 -1.87 24.38 0.89
C LEU A 41 -1.02 23.33 1.61
N SER A 42 -0.35 23.69 2.71
CA SER A 42 0.39 22.73 3.54
C SER A 42 -0.58 21.80 4.26
N GLU A 43 -1.65 22.32 4.87
CA GLU A 43 -2.63 21.50 5.59
C GLU A 43 -3.37 20.54 4.63
N PHE A 44 -3.74 21.01 3.44
CA PHE A 44 -4.37 20.17 2.43
C PHE A 44 -3.43 19.09 1.88
N THR A 45 -2.16 19.44 1.61
CA THR A 45 -1.18 18.46 1.14
C THR A 45 -0.84 17.44 2.23
N TYR A 46 -0.70 17.83 3.50
CA TYR A 46 -0.50 16.91 4.61
C TYR A 46 -1.72 16.01 4.84
N LYS A 47 -2.94 16.53 4.70
CA LYS A 47 -4.16 15.73 4.88
C LYS A 47 -4.33 14.69 3.76
N VAL A 48 -3.99 15.06 2.53
CA VAL A 48 -3.94 14.13 1.40
C VAL A 48 -2.80 13.12 1.54
N LEU A 49 -1.60 13.55 1.96
CA LEU A 49 -0.46 12.67 2.21
C LEU A 49 -0.76 11.68 3.34
N PHE A 50 -1.35 12.15 4.44
CA PHE A 50 -1.74 11.35 5.59
C PHE A 50 -2.80 10.32 5.19
N CYS A 51 -3.82 10.71 4.42
CA CYS A 51 -4.82 9.79 3.89
C CYS A 51 -4.22 8.73 2.94
N TYR A 52 -3.28 9.12 2.08
CA TYR A 52 -2.58 8.19 1.18
C TYR A 52 -1.68 7.21 1.96
N MET A 53 -1.01 7.67 3.00
CA MET A 53 -0.19 6.81 3.86
C MET A 53 -1.04 5.85 4.71
N CYS A 54 -2.17 6.30 5.28
CA CYS A 54 -3.09 5.44 6.05
C CYS A 54 -3.66 4.32 5.18
N THR A 55 -4.12 4.63 3.97
CA THR A 55 -4.72 3.63 3.06
C THR A 55 -3.71 2.58 2.59
N VAL A 56 -2.46 2.97 2.32
CA VAL A 56 -1.39 2.03 1.95
C VAL A 56 -1.01 1.12 3.13
N MET A 57 -0.95 1.66 4.35
CA MET A 57 -0.64 0.88 5.55
C MET A 57 -1.75 -0.12 5.89
N GLU A 58 -3.01 0.29 5.80
CA GLU A 58 -4.16 -0.61 6.02
C GLU A 58 -4.19 -1.77 5.03
N TYR A 59 -3.88 -1.51 3.75
CA TYR A 59 -3.77 -2.54 2.72
C TYR A 59 -2.69 -3.57 3.05
N LYS A 60 -1.48 -3.11 3.42
CA LYS A 60 -0.37 -4.00 3.81
C LYS A 60 -0.72 -4.84 5.03
N VAL A 61 -1.31 -4.23 6.06
CA VAL A 61 -1.72 -4.92 7.29
C VAL A 61 -2.76 -5.99 6.99
N LYS A 62 -3.75 -5.69 6.14
CA LYS A 62 -4.76 -6.67 5.75
C LYS A 62 -4.14 -7.89 5.09
N ILE A 63 -3.23 -7.68 4.13
CA ILE A 63 -2.52 -8.77 3.46
C ILE A 63 -1.70 -9.59 4.46
N LEU A 64 -0.96 -8.93 5.36
CA LEU A 64 -0.15 -9.65 6.34
C LEU A 64 -1.00 -10.48 7.30
N ARG A 65 -2.18 -10.01 7.71
CA ARG A 65 -3.13 -10.77 8.53
C ARG A 65 -3.65 -12.02 7.83
N GLU A 66 -3.93 -11.94 6.53
CA GLU A 66 -4.35 -13.11 5.75
C GLU A 66 -3.26 -14.19 5.72
N TYR A 67 -2.00 -13.76 5.70
CA TYR A 67 -0.85 -14.64 5.66
C TYR A 67 -0.32 -15.08 7.03
N GLU A 68 -0.64 -14.36 8.11
CA GLU A 68 -0.23 -14.69 9.48
C GLU A 68 -0.62 -16.12 9.86
N THR A 69 -1.90 -16.45 9.72
CA THR A 69 -2.42 -17.79 10.01
C THR A 69 -1.76 -18.86 9.15
N TYR A 70 -1.55 -18.55 7.86
CA TYR A 70 -0.91 -19.49 6.93
C TYR A 70 0.54 -19.78 7.32
N CYS A 71 1.34 -18.74 7.58
CA CYS A 71 2.72 -18.86 8.02
C CYS A 71 2.81 -19.62 9.34
N TYR A 72 1.94 -19.28 10.30
CA TYR A 72 1.89 -19.97 11.59
C TYR A 72 1.64 -21.46 11.42
N GLN A 73 0.64 -21.85 10.63
CA GLN A 73 0.32 -23.26 10.39
C GLN A 73 1.50 -24.02 9.77
N VAL A 74 2.14 -23.44 8.75
CA VAL A 74 3.29 -24.07 8.07
C VAL A 74 4.47 -24.24 9.02
N ILE A 75 4.78 -23.20 9.79
CA ILE A 75 5.92 -23.22 10.71
C ILE A 75 5.63 -24.14 11.90
N TYR A 76 4.45 -24.05 12.50
CA TYR A 76 4.04 -24.90 13.61
C TYR A 76 4.04 -26.38 13.23
N TYR A 77 3.59 -26.71 12.02
CA TYR A 77 3.66 -28.08 11.50
C TYR A 77 5.08 -28.64 11.48
N LEU A 78 6.07 -27.81 11.16
CA LEU A 78 7.48 -28.23 11.06
C LEU A 78 8.21 -28.19 12.40
N VAL A 79 7.98 -27.15 13.21
CA VAL A 79 8.71 -26.88 14.45
C VAL A 79 8.08 -27.58 15.66
N GLN A 80 6.77 -27.83 15.63
CA GLN A 80 5.97 -28.44 16.72
C GLN A 80 6.15 -27.78 18.09
N ASN A 81 6.59 -26.52 18.11
CA ASN A 81 6.75 -25.72 19.31
C ASN A 81 6.05 -24.37 19.09
N GLU A 82 5.00 -24.12 19.87
CA GLU A 82 4.14 -22.93 19.72
C GLU A 82 4.94 -21.62 19.89
N ASN A 83 5.76 -21.52 20.93
CA ASN A 83 6.54 -20.32 21.21
C ASN A 83 7.51 -19.99 20.06
N GLN A 84 8.23 -21.00 19.58
CA GLN A 84 9.15 -20.82 18.46
C GLN A 84 8.40 -20.53 17.15
N ALA A 85 7.24 -21.16 16.93
CA ALA A 85 6.43 -20.92 15.74
C ALA A 85 5.88 -19.49 15.69
N VAL A 86 5.41 -18.95 16.82
CA VAL A 86 4.95 -17.55 16.92
C VAL A 86 6.09 -16.58 16.61
N ILE A 87 7.26 -16.77 17.24
CA ILE A 87 8.43 -15.91 17.03
C ILE A 87 8.87 -15.93 15.56
N ALA A 88 9.01 -17.13 14.99
CA ALA A 88 9.43 -17.30 13.60
C ALA A 88 8.40 -16.73 12.62
N THR A 89 7.10 -16.91 12.88
CA THR A 89 6.03 -16.32 12.06
C THR A 89 6.12 -14.80 12.05
N ARG A 90 6.29 -14.18 13.23
CA ARG A 90 6.45 -12.72 13.33
C ARG A 90 7.65 -12.23 12.51
N GLN A 91 8.78 -12.92 12.58
CA GLN A 91 9.97 -12.57 11.81
C GLN A 91 9.74 -12.68 10.30
N VAL A 92 9.00 -13.70 9.85
CA VAL A 92 8.60 -13.84 8.43
C VAL A 92 7.72 -12.68 7.99
N LEU A 93 6.71 -12.30 8.79
CA LEU A 93 5.82 -11.20 8.46
C LEU A 93 6.56 -9.86 8.40
N LEU A 94 7.52 -9.62 9.30
CA LEU A 94 8.39 -8.42 9.26
C LEU A 94 9.24 -8.38 7.99
N LEU A 95 9.87 -9.50 7.62
CA LEU A 95 10.69 -9.59 6.41
C LEU A 95 9.88 -9.31 5.14
N ILE A 96 8.60 -9.69 5.14
CA ILE A 96 7.69 -9.45 4.01
C ILE A 96 7.19 -8.00 4.00
N TYR A 97 6.92 -7.43 5.17
CA TYR A 97 6.51 -6.04 5.31
C TYR A 97 7.54 -5.08 4.70
N ASP A 98 8.83 -5.35 4.92
CA ASP A 98 9.93 -4.57 4.35
C ASP A 98 10.11 -4.78 2.84
N ASN A 99 9.63 -5.91 2.31
CA ASN A 99 9.73 -6.22 0.88
C ASN A 99 8.56 -5.63 0.09
N ASN A 100 8.70 -4.38 -0.35
CA ASN A 100 7.69 -3.70 -1.17
C ASN A 100 7.35 -4.46 -2.48
N SER A 101 8.29 -5.20 -3.05
CA SER A 101 8.04 -5.97 -4.28
C SER A 101 7.01 -7.07 -4.08
N PHE A 102 6.93 -7.65 -2.88
CA PHE A 102 5.95 -8.67 -2.52
C PHE A 102 4.52 -8.20 -2.76
N PHE A 103 4.20 -6.96 -2.37
CA PHE A 103 2.85 -6.41 -2.47
C PHE A 103 2.41 -6.20 -3.93
N SER A 104 3.36 -6.00 -4.85
CA SER A 104 3.13 -5.89 -6.29
C SER A 104 2.99 -7.21 -7.04
N MET A 105 3.31 -8.35 -6.40
CA MET A 105 3.19 -9.66 -7.02
C MET A 105 1.73 -10.13 -7.14
N SER A 106 1.47 -11.04 -8.07
CA SER A 106 0.20 -11.77 -8.14
C SER A 106 0.02 -12.70 -6.93
N ASP A 107 -1.22 -13.00 -6.56
CA ASP A 107 -1.51 -13.82 -5.36
C ASP A 107 -0.91 -15.23 -5.42
N ILE A 108 -0.79 -15.80 -6.62
CA ILE A 108 -0.14 -17.11 -6.84
C ILE A 108 1.34 -17.02 -6.48
N MET A 109 2.02 -15.94 -6.89
CA MET A 109 3.44 -15.72 -6.60
C MET A 109 3.65 -15.37 -5.12
N LYS A 110 2.78 -14.54 -4.52
CA LYS A 110 2.79 -14.25 -3.07
C LYS A 110 2.73 -15.53 -2.24
N ARG A 111 1.79 -16.43 -2.54
CA ARG A 111 1.66 -17.72 -1.85
C ARG A 111 2.88 -18.62 -2.00
N LYS A 112 3.49 -18.66 -3.19
CA LYS A 112 4.71 -19.45 -3.42
C LYS A 112 5.89 -18.90 -2.63
N GLU A 113 6.09 -17.59 -2.69
CA GLU A 113 7.18 -16.87 -2.02
C GLU A 113 7.07 -17.03 -0.50
N ILE A 114 5.90 -16.76 0.06
CA ILE A 114 5.69 -16.80 1.51
C ILE A 114 5.85 -18.20 2.08
N ARG A 115 5.41 -19.23 1.33
CA ARG A 115 5.65 -20.62 1.71
C ARG A 115 7.14 -20.94 1.74
N GLY A 116 7.89 -20.48 0.74
CA GLY A 116 9.35 -20.67 0.68
C GLY A 116 10.06 -20.02 1.87
N ILE A 117 9.69 -18.78 2.19
CA ILE A 117 10.25 -18.04 3.34
C ILE A 117 9.89 -18.73 4.66
N ALA A 118 8.62 -19.13 4.84
CA ALA A 118 8.14 -19.79 6.05
C ALA A 118 8.88 -21.12 6.30
N ILE A 119 9.02 -21.97 5.27
CA ILE A 119 9.77 -23.22 5.37
C ILE A 119 11.23 -22.96 5.69
N LYS A 120 11.87 -22.01 5.00
CA LYS A 120 13.26 -21.64 5.27
C LYS A 120 13.46 -21.19 6.72
N ARG A 121 12.54 -20.39 7.25
CA ARG A 121 12.60 -19.93 8.65
C ARG A 121 12.40 -21.08 9.63
N ALA A 122 11.43 -21.97 9.38
CA ALA A 122 11.23 -23.16 10.20
C ALA A 122 12.49 -24.03 10.27
N ILE A 123 13.17 -24.24 9.13
CA ILE A 123 14.45 -24.98 9.09
C ILE A 123 15.54 -24.25 9.89
N GLN A 124 15.62 -22.92 9.81
CA GLN A 124 16.60 -22.14 10.57
C GLN A 124 16.41 -22.32 12.08
N VAL A 125 15.16 -22.28 12.54
CA VAL A 125 14.78 -22.51 13.95
C VAL A 125 15.20 -23.92 14.39
N LEU A 126 14.87 -24.94 13.60
CA LEU A 126 15.28 -26.32 13.88
C LEU A 126 16.80 -26.51 13.87
N SER A 127 17.53 -25.74 13.07
CA SER A 127 18.99 -25.80 13.00
C SER A 127 19.70 -25.01 14.12
N GLY A 128 18.96 -24.32 15.00
CA GLY A 128 19.52 -23.51 16.08
C GLY A 128 20.27 -22.26 15.61
N LYS A 129 20.07 -21.82 14.36
CA LYS A 129 20.74 -20.64 13.77
C LYS A 129 20.01 -19.32 14.05
N ASP A 130 19.30 -19.23 15.16
CA ASP A 130 18.52 -18.05 15.54
C ASP A 130 19.34 -16.98 16.29
N SER A 131 20.67 -17.04 16.20
CA SER A 131 21.61 -16.12 16.84
C SER A 131 21.87 -14.87 16.02
#